data_AF-H2BW54-F1
#
_entry.id   AF-H2BW54-F1
#
_cell.length_a   1.000
_cell.length_b   1.000
_cell.length_c   1.000
_cell.angle_alpha   90.00
_cell.angle_beta   90.00
_cell.angle_gamma   90.00
#
_symmetry.space_group_name_H-M   'P 1'
#
loop_
_entity.id
_entity.type
_entity.pdbx_description
1 polymer ?
#
loop_
_entity_poly.entity_id
_entity_poly.type
_entity_poly.pdbx_seq_one_letter_code
_entity_poly.pdbx_strand_id
1 'polypeptide(L)'
;SKYLTAFFVWGAISSVFFFHILWVMKKVINEGKEGLSADAQKILSNIWVLFLVSWFLYPGAYLMPYLTGLDGFFFSEDGVMARQLTYTIADVCSKVIYGVLLGNLALKLSNNKEMVELSN
;
A
#
# COMPACT_ATOMS: atom_id res chain seq x y z
N SER A 1 9.78 -29.10 7.03
CA SER A 1 9.33 -29.33 8.43
C SER A 1 7.89 -28.83 8.57
N LYS A 2 7.11 -29.32 9.56
CA LYS A 2 5.70 -28.91 9.77
C LYS A 2 5.53 -27.38 9.88
N TYR A 3 6.51 -26.68 10.44
CA TYR A 3 6.51 -25.22 10.60
C TYR A 3 6.63 -24.48 9.27
N LEU A 4 7.44 -25.00 8.34
CA LEU A 4 7.59 -24.40 7.00
C LEU A 4 6.29 -24.50 6.20
N THR A 5 5.63 -25.66 6.25
CA THR A 5 4.32 -25.84 5.62
C THR A 5 3.29 -24.90 6.24
N ALA A 6 3.27 -24.78 7.58
CA ALA A 6 2.36 -23.86 8.27
C ALA A 6 2.62 -22.40 7.86
N PHE A 7 3.88 -21.98 7.74
CA PHE A 7 4.25 -20.64 7.27
C PHE A 7 3.63 -20.32 5.90
N PHE A 8 3.81 -21.19 4.91
CA PHE A 8 3.24 -20.94 3.57
C PHE A 8 1.71 -21.02 3.53
N VAL A 9 1.10 -21.93 4.29
CA VAL A 9 -0.37 -22.04 4.38
C VAL A 9 -0.98 -20.78 4.98
N TRP A 10 -0.46 -20.32 6.12
CA TRP A 10 -0.94 -19.09 6.75
C TRP A 10 -0.64 -17.85 5.91
N GLY A 11 0.51 -17.82 5.23
CA GLY A 11 0.83 -16.80 4.24
C GLY A 11 -0.20 -16.74 3.11
N ALA A 12 -0.55 -17.89 2.53
CA ALA A 12 -1.55 -17.98 1.46
C ALA A 12 -2.94 -17.52 1.92
N ILE A 13 -3.38 -17.95 3.11
CA ILE A 13 -4.64 -17.50 3.71
C ILE A 13 -4.61 -15.97 3.89
N SER A 14 -3.53 -15.42 4.43
CA SER A 14 -3.35 -13.96 4.59
C SER A 14 -3.40 -13.23 3.24
N SER A 15 -2.82 -13.81 2.18
CA SER A 15 -2.83 -13.20 0.85
C SER A 15 -4.24 -13.11 0.25
N VAL A 16 -5.13 -14.07 0.53
CA VAL A 16 -6.53 -14.01 0.09
C VAL A 16 -7.23 -12.78 0.66
N PHE A 17 -7.10 -12.54 1.97
CA PHE A 17 -7.65 -11.34 2.60
C PHE A 17 -6.98 -10.05 2.09
N PHE A 18 -5.67 -10.09 1.83
CA PHE A 18 -4.96 -8.96 1.25
C PHE A 18 -5.51 -8.58 -0.13
N PHE A 19 -5.73 -9.55 -1.03
CA PHE A 19 -6.34 -9.27 -2.34
C PHE A 19 -7.76 -8.71 -2.22
N HIS A 20 -8.53 -9.17 -1.23
CA HIS A 20 -9.84 -8.57 -0.94
C HIS A 20 -9.72 -7.09 -0.55
N ILE A 21 -8.77 -6.72 0.31
CA ILE A 21 -8.50 -5.32 0.68
C ILE A 21 -8.10 -4.50 -0.56
N LEU A 22 -7.23 -5.02 -1.42
CA LEU A 22 -6.84 -4.33 -2.65
C LEU A 22 -8.05 -4.07 -3.56
N TRP A 23 -8.94 -5.04 -3.69
CA TRP A 23 -10.17 -4.91 -4.47
C TRP A 23 -11.10 -3.83 -3.89
N VAL A 24 -11.35 -3.85 -2.58
CA VAL A 24 -12.17 -2.82 -1.92
C VAL A 24 -11.54 -1.44 -2.07
N MET A 25 -10.23 -1.30 -1.83
CA MET A 25 -9.53 -0.02 -1.96
C MET A 25 -9.61 0.51 -3.39
N LYS A 26 -9.45 -0.36 -4.40
CA LYS A 26 -9.59 0.05 -5.80
C LYS A 26 -10.99 0.60 -6.09
N LYS A 27 -12.03 -0.04 -5.57
CA LYS A 27 -13.42 0.41 -5.69
C LYS A 27 -13.59 1.79 -5.02
N VAL A 28 -13.14 1.95 -3.78
CA VAL A 28 -13.20 3.22 -3.03
C VAL A 28 -12.48 4.36 -3.77
N ILE A 29 -11.30 4.11 -4.34
CA ILE A 29 -10.59 5.12 -5.12
C ILE A 29 -11.35 5.51 -6.39
N ASN A 30 -11.96 4.54 -7.09
CA ASN A 30 -12.70 4.81 -8.32
C ASN A 30 -13.97 5.63 -8.02
N GLU A 31 -14.74 5.23 -7.00
CA GLU A 31 -15.93 5.97 -6.55
C GLU A 31 -15.55 7.37 -6.04
N GLY A 32 -14.46 7.48 -5.26
CA GLY A 32 -13.98 8.76 -4.74
C GLY A 32 -13.51 9.75 -5.81
N LYS A 33 -13.26 9.30 -7.05
CA LYS A 33 -12.92 10.19 -8.18
C LYS A 33 -14.14 10.81 -8.84
N GLU A 34 -15.33 10.22 -8.68
CA GLU A 34 -16.55 10.70 -9.30
C GLU A 34 -16.90 12.09 -8.76
N GLY A 35 -17.19 13.04 -9.65
CA GLY A 35 -17.49 14.42 -9.28
C GLY A 35 -16.30 15.28 -8.86
N LEU A 36 -15.07 14.76 -8.88
CA LEU A 36 -13.85 15.54 -8.59
C LEU A 36 -13.25 16.19 -9.83
N SER A 37 -12.54 17.30 -9.64
CA SER A 37 -11.73 17.92 -10.69
C SER A 37 -10.58 17.00 -11.16
N ALA A 38 -10.11 17.20 -12.39
CA ALA A 38 -9.03 16.40 -12.98
C ALA A 38 -7.77 16.34 -12.09
N ASP A 39 -7.42 17.46 -11.45
CA ASP A 39 -6.28 17.54 -10.53
C ASP A 39 -6.48 16.68 -9.27
N ALA A 40 -7.68 16.70 -8.67
CA ALA A 40 -7.98 15.90 -7.50
C ALA A 40 -8.04 14.39 -7.85
N GLN A 41 -8.55 14.05 -9.03
CA GLN A 41 -8.53 12.67 -9.54
C GLN A 41 -7.09 12.16 -9.77
N LYS A 42 -6.17 13.03 -10.19
CA LYS A 42 -4.74 12.69 -10.33
C LYS A 42 -4.11 12.35 -8.98
N ILE A 43 -4.43 13.10 -7.93
CA ILE A 43 -3.94 12.80 -6.57
C ILE A 43 -4.46 11.44 -6.08
N LEU A 44 -5.75 11.15 -6.26
CA LEU A 44 -6.31 9.83 -5.94
C LEU A 44 -5.66 8.69 -6.74
N SER A 45 -5.27 8.94 -7.98
CA SER A 45 -4.52 7.97 -8.79
C SER A 45 -3.14 7.70 -8.21
N ASN A 46 -2.43 8.74 -7.77
CA ASN A 46 -1.14 8.61 -7.10
C ASN A 46 -1.26 7.88 -5.76
N ILE A 47 -2.31 8.16 -4.99
CA ILE A 47 -2.62 7.45 -3.73
C ILE A 47 -2.82 5.96 -4.01
N TRP A 48 -3.56 5.58 -5.05
CA TRP A 48 -3.73 4.18 -5.43
C TRP A 48 -2.41 3.48 -5.76
N VAL A 49 -1.56 4.11 -6.59
CA VAL A 49 -0.26 3.54 -6.96
C VAL A 49 0.64 3.39 -5.72
N LEU A 50 0.70 4.42 -4.88
CA LEU A 50 1.47 4.38 -3.64
C LEU A 50 0.96 3.29 -2.70
N PHE A 51 -0.35 3.20 -2.50
CA PHE A 51 -0.98 2.17 -1.68
C PHE A 51 -0.62 0.78 -2.18
N LEU A 52 -0.81 0.52 -3.49
CA LEU A 52 -0.53 -0.77 -4.09
C LEU A 52 0.95 -1.15 -3.91
N VAL A 53 1.88 -0.28 -4.31
CA VAL A 53 3.32 -0.57 -4.24
C VAL A 53 3.76 -0.77 -2.79
N SER A 54 3.42 0.17 -1.89
CA SER A 54 3.86 0.10 -0.49
C SER A 54 3.26 -1.10 0.25
N TRP A 55 2.02 -1.48 -0.04
CA TRP A 55 1.40 -2.62 0.63
C TRP A 55 1.93 -3.97 0.14
N PHE A 56 2.30 -4.10 -1.13
CA PHE A 56 2.94 -5.32 -1.64
C PHE A 56 4.33 -5.58 -1.05
N LEU A 57 4.98 -4.56 -0.47
CA LEU A 57 6.26 -4.74 0.24
C LEU A 57 6.10 -5.60 1.50
N TYR A 58 4.95 -5.56 2.20
CA TYR A 58 4.73 -6.36 3.41
C TYR A 58 4.77 -7.88 3.17
N PRO A 59 4.00 -8.47 2.22
CA PRO A 59 4.13 -9.89 1.91
C PRO A 59 5.51 -10.24 1.32
N GLY A 60 6.15 -9.31 0.61
CA GLY A 60 7.54 -9.47 0.16
C GLY A 60 8.52 -9.62 1.32
N ALA A 61 8.44 -8.74 2.33
CA ALA A 61 9.26 -8.79 3.53
C ALA A 61 8.96 -10.03 4.40
N TYR A 62 7.70 -10.48 4.44
CA TYR A 62 7.30 -11.74 5.08
C TYR A 62 8.04 -12.92 4.44
N LEU A 63 8.00 -13.02 3.11
CA LEU A 63 8.64 -14.08 2.33
C LEU A 63 10.17 -13.94 2.20
N MET A 64 10.75 -12.81 2.61
CA MET A 64 12.14 -12.42 2.34
C MET A 64 13.18 -13.56 2.44
N PRO A 65 13.23 -14.36 3.53
CA PRO A 65 14.26 -15.39 3.69
C PRO A 65 14.19 -16.50 2.65
N TYR A 66 13.03 -16.68 2.00
CA TYR A 66 12.77 -17.77 1.07
C TYR A 66 12.67 -17.29 -0.39
N LEU A 67 12.78 -15.97 -0.65
CA LEU A 67 12.66 -15.41 -2.02
C LEU A 67 13.77 -15.91 -2.97
N THR A 68 14.89 -16.38 -2.44
CA THR A 68 16.02 -16.92 -3.21
C THR A 68 16.19 -18.44 -3.06
N GLY A 69 15.16 -19.13 -2.54
CA GLY A 69 15.21 -20.55 -2.22
C GLY A 69 15.33 -20.81 -0.72
N LEU A 70 15.23 -22.08 -0.31
CA LEU A 70 15.19 -22.48 1.11
C LEU A 70 16.53 -22.27 1.83
N ASP A 71 17.65 -22.42 1.11
CA ASP A 71 19.00 -22.15 1.58
C ASP A 71 19.68 -21.08 0.69
N GLY A 72 18.86 -20.16 0.17
CA GLY A 72 19.30 -19.10 -0.75
C GLY A 72 20.04 -17.96 -0.05
N PHE A 73 20.51 -16.99 -0.84
CA PHE A 73 21.23 -15.80 -0.35
C PHE A 73 20.50 -15.06 0.78
N PHE A 74 19.18 -14.96 0.72
CA PHE A 74 18.37 -14.29 1.75
C PHE A 74 18.08 -15.16 2.99
N PHE A 75 18.46 -16.44 3.00
CA PHE A 75 18.43 -17.26 4.21
C PHE A 75 19.70 -17.02 5.06
N SER A 76 20.01 -15.75 5.29
CA SER A 76 21.22 -15.26 5.95
C SER A 76 20.95 -13.92 6.65
N GLU A 77 21.99 -13.32 7.25
CA GLU A 77 21.94 -11.98 7.81
C GLU A 77 21.56 -10.90 6.78
N ASP A 78 21.97 -11.07 5.52
CA ASP A 78 21.61 -10.16 4.42
C ASP A 78 20.09 -10.13 4.19
N GLY A 79 19.43 -11.28 4.32
CA GLY A 79 17.96 -11.35 4.24
C GLY A 79 17.26 -10.70 5.43
N VAL A 80 17.88 -10.72 6.62
CA VAL A 80 17.37 -9.99 7.79
C VAL A 80 17.45 -8.48 7.53
N MET A 81 18.59 -7.99 7.03
CA MET A 81 18.76 -6.59 6.66
C MET A 81 17.78 -6.17 5.56
N ALA A 82 17.65 -6.97 4.49
CA ALA A 82 16.73 -6.71 3.39
C ALA A 82 15.27 -6.65 3.87
N ARG A 83 14.88 -7.54 4.79
CA ARG A 83 13.54 -7.53 5.40
C ARG A 83 13.28 -6.23 6.16
N GLN A 84 14.20 -5.82 7.03
CA GLN A 84 14.01 -4.60 7.84
C GLN A 84 14.00 -3.33 7.00
N LEU A 85 14.86 -3.27 5.97
CA LEU A 85 14.84 -2.19 4.99
C LEU A 85 13.49 -2.12 4.27
N THR A 86 12.98 -3.28 3.82
CA THR A 86 11.70 -3.37 3.12
C THR A 86 10.54 -2.91 4.01
N TYR A 87 10.47 -3.34 5.27
CA TYR A 87 9.44 -2.89 6.20
C TYR A 87 9.53 -1.40 6.50
N THR A 88 10.74 -0.85 6.66
CA THR A 88 10.93 0.58 6.92
C THR A 88 10.42 1.43 5.75
N ILE A 89 10.76 1.03 4.51
CA ILE A 89 10.25 1.70 3.30
C ILE A 89 8.73 1.57 3.23
N ALA A 90 8.19 0.36 3.47
CA ALA A 90 6.75 0.12 3.46
C ALA A 90 6.02 1.01 4.48
N ASP A 91 6.56 1.16 5.69
CA ASP A 91 5.97 1.97 6.76
C ASP A 91 5.97 3.46 6.44
N VAL A 92 7.09 4.01 5.96
CA VAL A 92 7.16 5.43 5.59
C VAL A 92 6.22 5.73 4.43
N CYS A 93 6.18 4.87 3.40
CA CYS A 93 5.32 5.06 2.23
C CYS A 93 3.84 4.91 2.58
N SER A 94 3.46 3.85 3.29
CA SER A 94 2.05 3.52 3.57
C SER A 94 1.42 4.37 4.67
N LYS A 95 2.23 4.98 5.55
CA LYS A 95 1.73 5.80 6.67
C LYS A 95 1.96 7.28 6.40
N VAL A 96 3.22 7.70 6.27
CA VAL A 96 3.59 9.12 6.20
C VAL A 96 3.23 9.71 4.84
N ILE A 97 3.77 9.14 3.76
CA ILE A 97 3.54 9.68 2.41
C ILE A 97 2.06 9.55 2.03
N TYR A 98 1.44 8.42 2.35
CA TYR A 98 0.00 8.21 2.17
C TYR A 98 -0.84 9.27 2.91
N GLY A 99 -0.53 9.53 4.19
CA GLY A 99 -1.20 10.56 4.99
C GLY A 99 -1.03 11.97 4.41
N VAL A 100 0.18 12.31 3.96
CA VAL A 100 0.45 13.60 3.31
C VAL A 100 -0.35 13.77 2.02
N LEU A 101 -0.42 12.74 1.16
CA LEU A 101 -1.20 12.80 -0.07
C LEU A 101 -2.70 12.96 0.19
N LEU A 102 -3.24 12.26 1.20
CA LEU A 102 -4.62 12.44 1.63
C LEU A 102 -4.88 13.86 2.18
N GLY A 103 -3.96 14.40 2.97
CA GLY A 103 -4.04 15.79 3.45
C GLY A 103 -4.06 16.80 2.29
N ASN A 104 -3.18 16.62 1.30
CA ASN A 104 -3.15 17.46 0.11
C ASN A 104 -4.44 17.37 -0.72
N LEU A 105 -5.04 16.19 -0.82
CA LEU A 105 -6.34 16.02 -1.45
C LEU A 105 -7.43 16.76 -0.68
N ALA A 106 -7.48 16.60 0.65
CA ALA A 106 -8.48 17.24 1.50
C ALA A 106 -8.43 18.77 1.40
N LEU A 107 -7.23 19.37 1.42
CA LEU A 107 -7.05 20.81 1.25
C LEU A 107 -7.59 21.31 -0.10
N LYS A 108 -7.31 20.59 -1.19
CA LYS A 108 -7.85 20.94 -2.52
C LYS A 108 -9.37 20.85 -2.57
N LEU A 109 -9.96 19.84 -1.93
CA LEU A 109 -11.41 19.70 -1.87
C LEU A 109 -12.05 20.82 -1.03
N SER A 110 -11.41 21.23 0.07
CA SER A 110 -11.88 22.34 0.92
C SER A 110 -11.91 23.65 0.15
N ASN A 111 -10.79 24.03 -0.49
CA ASN A 111 -10.70 25.28 -1.24
C ASN A 111 -11.69 25.32 -2.41
N ASN A 112 -11.90 24.20 -3.09
CA ASN A 112 -12.89 24.14 -4.18
C ASN A 112 -14.32 24.32 -3.65
N LYS A 113 -14.65 23.77 -2.47
CA LYS A 113 -15.96 23.98 -1.85
C LYS A 113 -16.19 25.45 -1.48
N GLU A 114 -15.20 26.08 -0.85
CA GLU A 114 -15.27 27.52 -0.50
C GLU A 114 -15.50 28.39 -1.74
N MET A 115 -14.79 28.14 -2.85
CA MET A 115 -14.97 28.90 -4.10
C MET A 115 -16.37 28.73 -4.72
N VAL A 116 -16.95 27.53 -4.61
CA VAL A 116 -18.33 27.26 -5.08
C VAL A 116 -19.35 27.97 -4.20
N GLU A 117 -19.15 27.99 -2.88
CA GLU A 117 -20.04 28.72 -1.96
C GLU A 117 -19.98 30.23 -2.18
N LEU A 118 -18.80 30.80 -2.46
CA LEU A 118 -18.63 32.24 -2.72
C LEU A 118 -19.15 32.71 -4.08
N SER A 119 -19.50 31.79 -4.98
CA SER A 119 -20.02 32.11 -6.32
C SER A 119 -21.54 31.92 -6.46
N ASN A 120 -22.21 31.47 -5.40
CA ASN A 120 -23.68 31.40 -5.28
C ASN A 120 -24.22 32.51 -4.38
#